data_AF-A0A3D0T742-F1
#
_entry.id   AF-A0A3D0T742-F1
#
_cell.length_a   1.000
_cell.length_b   1.000
_cell.length_c   1.000
_cell.angle_alpha   90.00
_cell.angle_beta   90.00
_cell.angle_gamma   90.00
#
_symmetry.space_group_name_H-M   'P 1'
#
loop_
_entity.id
_entity.type
_entity.pdbx_description
1 polymer ?
#
loop_
_entity_poly.entity_id
_entity_poly.type
_entity_poly.pdbx_seq_one_letter_code
_entity_poly.pdbx_strand_id
1 'polypeptide(L)'
;MYAWAIEKVTPATEEELSGIGGHWVKYTQGSDVMPLVQSLQGHGTGWCTAGVSTAKIHLQGGDFYVYYSMDKSGKPTVPRAAIRMEENRIAEVRGIAPEQNLDTGAVAIVEGKLKEFPDGTSYQKRVSDMRRLTNIENQIKEGHSPTGEDLAFLYEINAPIEGFGYSKDPRIGEIRSQRNSEEDMPIVFGCSRDQIAKSVREIKADTKAYVGPLQTGIFDRLKGIEHVYTSFPEGKIRRQTVEIGGKSKDQLKAELKQAGINISSYVDDMLESPDFTTLKAPEGLDTVRLKVGDLGLTGAPTTDQVYAKAKELGLELCPAEVGPHLRLKDTNQPLGEWYWIAMKQITSRLGDPRVFDLARDEGGVWLNYSWARPDSAWRPSREFVFGLRKSVETQNTPTPGLFDRIFRR
;
A
#
# COMPACT_ATOMS: atom_id res chain seq x y z
N MET A 1 31.29 -31.84 35.67
CA MET A 1 32.05 -31.77 34.41
C MET A 1 31.28 -32.52 33.34
N TYR A 2 30.64 -31.81 32.41
CA TYR A 2 30.23 -32.40 31.13
C TYR A 2 30.92 -31.58 30.04
N ALA A 3 32.09 -32.08 29.63
CA ALA A 3 32.79 -31.61 28.46
C ALA A 3 31.97 -32.06 27.24
N TRP A 4 31.11 -31.18 26.72
CA TRP A 4 30.59 -31.36 25.38
C TRP A 4 31.77 -31.21 24.43
N ALA A 5 32.05 -32.28 23.69
CA ALA A 5 32.99 -32.25 22.59
C ALA A 5 32.64 -31.06 21.70
N ILE A 6 33.65 -30.25 21.35
CA ILE A 6 33.53 -29.36 20.21
C ILE A 6 33.42 -30.30 19.01
N GLU A 7 32.19 -30.69 18.67
CA GLU A 7 31.91 -31.30 17.37
C GLU A 7 32.48 -30.35 16.33
N LYS A 8 33.31 -30.90 15.43
CA LYS A 8 33.84 -30.14 14.29
C LYS A 8 32.64 -29.66 13.48
N VAL A 9 32.32 -28.38 13.67
CA VAL A 9 31.34 -27.68 12.87
C VAL A 9 31.80 -27.77 11.42
N THR A 10 30.97 -28.35 10.57
CA THR A 10 31.27 -28.55 9.15
C THR A 10 30.21 -27.81 8.34
N PRO A 11 30.51 -26.59 7.87
CA PRO A 11 29.65 -25.86 6.95
C PRO A 11 29.35 -26.68 5.70
N ALA A 12 28.18 -26.44 5.10
CA ALA A 12 27.82 -27.05 3.81
C ALA A 12 28.85 -26.67 2.72
N THR A 13 29.22 -27.65 1.89
CA THR A 13 30.14 -27.45 0.77
C THR A 13 29.44 -26.85 -0.45
N GLU A 14 30.17 -26.15 -1.34
CA GLU A 14 29.60 -25.60 -2.58
C GLU A 14 28.93 -26.68 -3.45
N GLU A 15 29.45 -27.91 -3.45
CA GLU A 15 28.87 -29.07 -4.13
C GLU A 15 27.48 -29.43 -3.57
N GLU A 16 27.31 -29.44 -2.24
CA GLU A 16 26.00 -29.69 -1.59
C GLU A 16 25.01 -28.55 -1.84
N LEU A 17 25.51 -27.32 -1.98
CA LEU A 17 24.69 -26.14 -2.27
C LEU A 17 24.35 -25.97 -3.76
N SER A 18 25.14 -26.56 -4.66
CA SER A 18 24.86 -26.59 -6.10
C SER A 18 23.88 -27.69 -6.52
N GLY A 19 23.59 -28.64 -5.63
CA GLY A 19 22.60 -29.70 -5.86
C GLY A 19 21.17 -29.14 -6.05
N ILE A 20 20.43 -29.73 -7.00
CA ILE A 20 19.02 -29.41 -7.24
C ILE A 20 18.16 -30.32 -6.34
N GLY A 21 17.35 -29.72 -5.47
CA GLY A 21 16.36 -30.45 -4.66
C GLY A 21 16.53 -30.28 -3.16
N GLY A 22 15.55 -30.78 -2.43
CA GLY A 22 15.42 -30.65 -0.98
C GLY A 22 13.96 -30.60 -0.57
N HIS A 23 13.69 -30.34 0.71
CA HIS A 23 12.32 -30.16 1.19
C HIS A 23 12.26 -29.28 2.44
N TRP A 24 11.08 -28.69 2.64
CA TRP A 24 10.74 -27.96 3.86
C TRP A 24 10.26 -28.93 4.94
N VAL A 25 10.80 -28.77 6.15
CA VAL A 25 10.26 -29.38 7.36
C VAL A 25 9.65 -28.28 8.22
N LYS A 26 8.43 -28.51 8.70
CA LYS A 26 7.76 -27.68 9.70
C LYS A 26 7.96 -28.27 11.09
N TYR A 27 8.46 -27.46 12.00
CA TYR A 27 8.49 -27.70 13.43
C TYR A 27 7.37 -26.88 14.07
N THR A 28 6.37 -27.57 14.61
CA THR A 28 5.13 -26.95 15.07
C THR A 28 5.34 -26.17 16.36
N GLN A 29 4.67 -25.02 16.49
CA GLN A 29 4.65 -24.27 17.75
C GLN A 29 4.34 -25.17 18.95
N GLY A 30 5.15 -25.06 20.01
CA GLY A 30 5.00 -25.80 21.26
C GLY A 30 5.43 -27.28 21.19
N SER A 31 5.96 -27.77 20.06
CA SER A 31 6.45 -29.14 19.95
C SER A 31 7.75 -29.37 20.73
N ASP A 32 8.17 -30.64 20.81
CA ASP A 32 9.52 -30.97 21.29
C ASP A 32 10.57 -30.24 20.42
N VAL A 33 11.55 -29.65 21.10
CA VAL A 33 12.60 -28.82 20.51
C VAL A 33 13.75 -29.68 19.97
N MET A 34 13.89 -30.91 20.47
CA MET A 34 15.05 -31.77 20.16
C MET A 34 15.18 -32.13 18.68
N PRO A 35 14.11 -32.46 17.93
CA PRO A 35 14.20 -32.73 16.50
C PRO A 35 14.76 -31.54 15.70
N LEU A 36 14.38 -30.31 16.05
CA LEU A 36 14.91 -29.10 15.42
C LEU A 36 16.40 -28.93 15.75
N VAL A 37 16.75 -28.97 17.04
CA VAL A 37 18.13 -28.80 17.50
C VAL A 37 19.07 -29.82 16.85
N GLN A 38 18.69 -31.10 16.89
CA GLN A 38 19.51 -32.18 16.32
C GLN A 38 19.69 -32.04 14.81
N SER A 39 18.68 -31.53 14.09
CA SER A 39 18.79 -31.30 12.64
C SER A 39 19.73 -30.16 12.25
N LEU A 40 20.05 -29.26 13.19
CA LEU A 40 20.91 -28.10 12.94
C LEU A 40 22.32 -28.28 13.50
N GLN A 41 22.48 -29.18 14.47
CA GLN A 41 23.73 -29.43 15.17
C GLN A 41 24.82 -29.91 14.18
N GLY A 42 26.03 -29.38 14.34
CA GLY A 42 27.19 -29.75 13.52
C GLY A 42 27.27 -29.09 12.13
N HIS A 43 26.18 -28.51 11.62
CA HIS A 43 26.14 -27.93 10.26
C HIS A 43 26.71 -26.53 10.10
N GLY A 44 26.99 -25.82 11.20
CA GLY A 44 27.65 -24.51 11.13
C GLY A 44 26.85 -23.42 10.46
N THR A 45 25.52 -23.48 10.54
CA THR A 45 24.62 -22.50 9.92
C THR A 45 24.77 -21.08 10.47
N GLY A 46 25.43 -20.93 11.62
CA GLY A 46 25.50 -19.67 12.36
C GLY A 46 24.22 -19.31 13.11
N TRP A 47 23.15 -20.13 12.99
CA TRP A 47 21.87 -19.85 13.64
C TRP A 47 21.91 -20.16 15.13
N CYS A 48 21.53 -19.19 15.96
CA CYS A 48 21.37 -19.38 17.40
C CYS A 48 20.35 -20.50 17.74
N THR A 49 19.42 -20.81 16.82
CA THR A 49 18.43 -21.90 16.94
C THR A 49 19.05 -23.29 17.03
N ALA A 50 20.33 -23.47 16.67
CA ALA A 50 21.05 -24.71 16.96
C ALA A 50 21.23 -24.96 18.47
N GLY A 51 21.03 -23.95 19.32
CA GLY A 51 21.00 -24.09 20.78
C GLY A 51 19.59 -24.37 21.33
N VAL A 52 19.48 -25.30 22.28
CA VAL A 52 18.21 -25.74 22.89
C VAL A 52 17.38 -24.60 23.46
N SER A 53 18.01 -23.66 24.18
CA SER A 53 17.31 -22.53 24.80
C SER A 53 16.64 -21.62 23.77
N THR A 54 17.35 -21.30 22.69
CA THR A 54 16.83 -20.45 21.62
C THR A 54 15.79 -21.19 20.78
N ALA A 55 16.01 -22.47 20.45
CA ALA A 55 15.01 -23.30 19.78
C ALA A 55 13.69 -23.34 20.56
N LYS A 56 13.76 -23.45 21.89
CA LYS A 56 12.60 -23.40 22.77
C LYS A 56 11.85 -22.07 22.66
N ILE A 57 12.56 -20.94 22.71
CA ILE A 57 11.94 -19.61 22.58
C ILE A 57 11.25 -19.47 21.21
N HIS A 58 11.93 -19.87 20.14
CA HIS A 58 11.38 -19.77 18.79
C HIS A 58 10.11 -20.62 18.62
N LEU A 59 10.13 -21.87 19.07
CA LEU A 59 8.95 -22.75 19.00
C LEU A 59 7.85 -22.36 20.00
N GLN A 60 8.14 -21.58 21.04
CA GLN A 60 7.10 -20.96 21.85
C GLN A 60 6.43 -19.80 21.10
N GLY A 61 7.21 -18.99 20.37
CA GLY A 61 6.72 -17.86 19.60
C GLY A 61 5.87 -18.25 18.40
N GLY A 62 6.22 -19.33 17.68
CA GLY A 62 5.47 -19.77 16.51
C GLY A 62 6.05 -21.03 15.86
N ASP A 63 5.50 -21.40 14.71
CA ASP A 63 6.09 -22.45 13.88
C ASP A 63 7.52 -22.07 13.44
N PHE A 64 8.35 -23.08 13.20
CA PHE A 64 9.68 -22.89 12.62
C PHE A 64 9.83 -23.78 11.39
N TYR A 65 10.22 -23.20 10.26
CA TYR A 65 10.41 -23.92 9.02
C TYR A 65 11.90 -23.97 8.68
N VAL A 66 12.40 -25.12 8.27
CA VAL A 66 13.76 -25.27 7.75
C VAL A 66 13.70 -25.96 6.41
N TYR A 67 14.41 -25.40 5.43
CA TYR A 67 14.65 -26.05 4.16
C TYR A 67 15.96 -26.83 4.24
N TYR A 68 15.89 -28.13 3.97
CA TYR A 68 17.04 -29.01 3.89
C TYR A 68 17.34 -29.37 2.44
N SER A 69 18.54 -29.00 1.99
CA SER A 69 19.10 -29.44 0.71
C SER A 69 19.61 -30.87 0.81
N MET A 70 19.79 -31.50 -0.35
CA MET A 70 20.35 -32.84 -0.43
C MET A 70 21.81 -32.87 0.00
N ASP A 71 22.16 -33.82 0.86
CA ASP A 71 23.55 -34.19 1.15
C ASP A 71 24.15 -34.99 -0.01
N LYS A 72 25.43 -35.34 0.12
CA LYS A 72 26.18 -36.14 -0.86
C LYS A 72 25.58 -37.53 -1.11
N SER A 73 24.73 -38.03 -0.22
CA SER A 73 24.01 -39.30 -0.36
C SER A 73 22.61 -39.12 -0.97
N GLY A 74 22.25 -37.90 -1.38
CA GLY A 74 20.94 -37.58 -1.93
C GLY A 74 19.82 -37.48 -0.89
N LYS A 75 20.14 -37.36 0.40
CA LYS A 75 19.14 -37.20 1.46
C LYS A 75 19.01 -35.74 1.87
N PRO A 76 17.79 -35.22 2.10
CA PRO A 76 17.62 -33.82 2.42
C PRO A 76 17.90 -33.54 3.91
N THR A 77 19.18 -33.42 4.26
CA THR A 77 19.65 -33.29 5.64
C THR A 77 20.48 -32.02 5.87
N VAL A 78 20.83 -31.28 4.82
CA VAL A 78 21.70 -30.10 4.92
C VAL A 78 20.86 -28.83 5.09
N PRO A 79 20.77 -28.21 6.27
CA PRO A 79 19.97 -26.99 6.46
C PRO A 79 20.55 -25.84 5.65
N ARG A 80 19.69 -25.12 4.92
CA ARG A 80 20.11 -24.04 4.02
C ARG A 80 19.34 -22.73 4.18
N ALA A 81 18.05 -22.82 4.53
CA ALA A 81 17.24 -21.66 4.85
C ALA A 81 16.29 -21.97 6.01
N ALA A 82 15.92 -20.95 6.76
CA ALA A 82 14.94 -21.04 7.83
C ALA A 82 13.94 -19.88 7.79
N ILE A 83 12.70 -20.15 8.18
CA ILE A 83 11.64 -19.15 8.39
C ILE A 83 11.14 -19.32 9.82
N ARG A 84 11.32 -18.28 10.63
CA ARG A 84 10.80 -18.21 11.99
C ARG A 84 9.46 -17.49 11.98
N MET A 85 8.44 -18.10 12.56
CA MET A 85 7.15 -17.45 12.77
C MET A 85 7.07 -16.85 14.18
N GLU A 86 6.28 -15.79 14.30
CA GLU A 86 5.73 -15.29 15.55
C GLU A 86 4.21 -15.34 15.40
N GLU A 87 3.58 -16.24 16.15
CA GLU A 87 2.20 -16.68 15.93
C GLU A 87 2.00 -17.10 14.47
N ASN A 88 1.17 -16.37 13.72
CA ASN A 88 0.87 -16.64 12.31
C ASN A 88 1.60 -15.70 11.33
N ARG A 89 2.59 -14.93 11.80
CA ARG A 89 3.33 -13.96 10.98
C ARG A 89 4.79 -14.37 10.81
N ILE A 90 5.36 -14.07 9.65
CA ILE A 90 6.78 -14.27 9.40
C ILE A 90 7.55 -13.22 10.21
N ALA A 91 8.33 -13.70 11.17
CA ALA A 91 9.17 -12.85 11.99
C ALA A 91 10.54 -12.66 11.33
N GLU A 92 11.09 -13.72 10.75
CA GLU A 92 12.45 -13.69 10.22
C GLU A 92 12.70 -14.79 9.19
N VAL A 93 13.52 -14.48 8.19
CA VAL A 93 14.05 -15.42 7.20
C VAL A 93 15.57 -15.38 7.30
N ARG A 94 16.19 -16.55 7.38
CA ARG A 94 17.65 -16.70 7.49
C ARG A 94 18.16 -17.69 6.46
N GLY A 95 19.38 -17.45 5.97
CA GLY A 95 20.17 -18.41 5.23
C GLY A 95 21.48 -18.72 5.96
N ILE A 96 22.37 -19.40 5.26
CA ILE A 96 23.65 -19.88 5.79
C ILE A 96 24.86 -19.11 5.26
N ALA A 97 24.66 -18.09 4.41
CA ALA A 97 25.73 -17.22 3.92
C ALA A 97 26.20 -16.25 5.03
N PRO A 98 27.30 -15.48 4.84
CA PRO A 98 27.76 -14.51 5.82
C PRO A 98 26.63 -13.58 6.30
N GLU A 99 26.63 -13.28 7.60
CA GLU A 99 25.56 -12.54 8.29
C GLU A 99 24.18 -13.23 8.23
N GLN A 100 24.16 -14.55 8.01
CA GLN A 100 22.94 -15.37 7.87
C GLN A 100 22.07 -14.96 6.68
N ASN A 101 22.69 -14.40 5.63
CA ASN A 101 22.02 -14.10 4.38
C ASN A 101 21.63 -15.39 3.63
N LEU A 102 20.65 -15.28 2.74
CA LEU A 102 20.34 -16.33 1.78
C LEU A 102 21.46 -16.42 0.74
N ASP A 103 21.92 -17.64 0.48
CA ASP A 103 22.75 -17.89 -0.70
C ASP A 103 21.89 -17.81 -1.97
N THR A 104 22.54 -17.62 -3.12
CA THR A 104 21.85 -17.38 -4.41
C THR A 104 20.88 -18.50 -4.80
N GLY A 105 21.19 -19.76 -4.46
CA GLY A 105 20.31 -20.89 -4.77
C GLY A 105 19.13 -21.04 -3.79
N ALA A 106 19.20 -20.43 -2.61
CA ALA A 106 18.11 -20.44 -1.62
C ALA A 106 17.05 -19.36 -1.86
N VAL A 107 17.36 -18.29 -2.59
CA VAL A 107 16.44 -17.15 -2.81
C VAL A 107 15.10 -17.62 -3.40
N ALA A 108 15.13 -18.31 -4.55
CA ALA A 108 13.91 -18.75 -5.22
C ALA A 108 13.11 -19.77 -4.39
N ILE A 109 13.80 -20.60 -3.59
CA ILE A 109 13.19 -21.60 -2.71
C ILE A 109 12.39 -20.91 -1.60
N VAL A 110 12.98 -19.90 -0.98
CA VAL A 110 12.32 -19.09 0.04
C VAL A 110 11.19 -18.27 -0.56
N GLU A 111 11.41 -17.60 -1.69
CA GLU A 111 10.35 -16.84 -2.37
C GLU A 111 9.13 -17.71 -2.73
N GLY A 112 9.37 -18.96 -3.15
CA GLY A 112 8.31 -19.94 -3.37
C GLY A 112 7.54 -20.25 -2.08
N LYS A 113 8.27 -20.48 -0.98
CA LYS A 113 7.66 -20.80 0.31
C LYS A 113 6.91 -19.61 0.92
N LEU A 114 7.40 -18.38 0.73
CA LEU A 114 6.77 -17.17 1.25
C LEU A 114 5.35 -16.97 0.71
N LYS A 115 5.07 -17.41 -0.52
CA LYS A 115 3.73 -17.33 -1.14
C LYS A 115 2.67 -18.18 -0.42
N GLU A 116 3.08 -19.15 0.39
CA GLU A 116 2.16 -19.96 1.18
C GLU A 116 1.68 -19.26 2.46
N PHE A 117 2.34 -18.16 2.87
CA PHE A 117 1.97 -17.42 4.07
C PHE A 117 1.12 -16.19 3.75
N PRO A 118 0.11 -15.86 4.57
CA PRO A 118 -0.72 -14.68 4.39
C PRO A 118 0.07 -13.37 4.31
N ASP A 119 1.17 -13.25 5.06
CA ASP A 119 2.03 -12.06 5.13
C ASP A 119 3.32 -12.17 4.30
N GLY A 120 3.44 -13.17 3.42
CA GLY A 120 4.65 -13.37 2.60
C GLY A 120 4.99 -12.19 1.70
N THR A 121 4.00 -11.65 0.98
CA THR A 121 4.17 -10.49 0.09
C THR A 121 4.59 -9.23 0.86
N SER A 122 3.98 -8.96 2.01
CA SER A 122 4.35 -7.80 2.83
C SER A 122 5.71 -7.98 3.49
N TYR A 123 6.08 -9.22 3.88
CA TYR A 123 7.43 -9.53 4.34
C TYR A 123 8.49 -9.23 3.28
N GLN A 124 8.28 -9.68 2.03
CA GLN A 124 9.21 -9.41 0.92
C GLN A 124 9.36 -7.91 0.67
N LYS A 125 8.26 -7.15 0.74
CA LYS A 125 8.30 -5.70 0.62
C LYS A 125 9.13 -5.06 1.72
N ARG A 126 8.93 -5.43 3.00
CA ARG A 126 9.75 -4.95 4.13
C ARG A 126 11.24 -5.18 3.92
N VAL A 127 11.64 -6.37 3.47
CA VAL A 127 13.04 -6.68 3.15
C VAL A 127 13.58 -5.77 2.05
N SER A 128 12.85 -5.64 0.95
CA SER A 128 13.23 -4.80 -0.19
C SER A 128 13.38 -3.33 0.20
N ASP A 129 12.39 -2.79 0.92
CA ASP A 129 12.35 -1.41 1.38
C ASP A 129 13.51 -1.11 2.33
N MET A 130 13.76 -1.97 3.33
CA MET A 130 14.86 -1.77 4.27
C MET A 130 16.24 -1.88 3.61
N ARG A 131 16.41 -2.81 2.66
CA ARG A 131 17.65 -2.91 1.87
C ARG A 131 17.88 -1.64 1.05
N ARG A 132 16.84 -1.14 0.38
CA ARG A 132 16.93 0.10 -0.40
C ARG A 132 17.25 1.30 0.48
N LEU A 133 16.60 1.43 1.63
CA LEU A 133 16.87 2.50 2.59
C LEU A 133 18.33 2.48 3.08
N THR A 134 18.85 1.30 3.44
CA THR A 134 20.25 1.14 3.84
C THR A 134 21.23 1.48 2.72
N ASN A 135 20.94 1.08 1.47
CA ASN A 135 21.79 1.42 0.33
C ASN A 135 21.85 2.95 0.11
N ILE A 136 20.70 3.62 0.14
CA ILE A 136 20.62 5.09 -0.01
C ILE A 136 21.39 5.78 1.13
N GLU A 137 21.21 5.32 2.37
CA GLU A 137 21.92 5.86 3.53
C GLU A 137 23.44 5.74 3.37
N ASN A 138 23.94 4.59 2.91
CA ASN A 138 25.36 4.37 2.67
C ASN A 138 25.89 5.26 1.53
N GLN A 139 25.15 5.39 0.44
CA GLN A 139 25.51 6.28 -0.67
C GLN A 139 25.65 7.74 -0.20
N ILE A 140 24.72 8.21 0.63
CA ILE A 140 24.77 9.56 1.20
C ILE A 140 25.99 9.72 2.11
N LYS A 141 26.29 8.72 2.97
CA LYS A 141 27.49 8.73 3.83
C LYS A 141 28.80 8.79 3.04
N GLU A 142 28.82 8.20 1.85
CA GLU A 142 29.94 8.25 0.91
C GLU A 142 30.00 9.56 0.09
N GLY A 143 29.05 10.48 0.28
CA GLY A 143 29.00 11.77 -0.40
C GLY A 143 28.29 11.75 -1.76
N HIS A 144 27.65 10.65 -2.14
CA HIS A 144 26.87 10.56 -3.36
C HIS A 144 25.48 11.17 -3.17
N SER A 145 25.00 11.89 -4.19
CA SER A 145 23.63 12.41 -4.20
C SER A 145 22.63 11.32 -4.59
N PRO A 146 21.48 11.19 -3.91
CA PRO A 146 20.43 10.25 -4.30
C PRO A 146 19.90 10.53 -5.71
N THR A 147 19.54 9.48 -6.43
CA THR A 147 18.89 9.59 -7.74
C THR A 147 17.44 10.06 -7.62
N GLY A 148 16.78 10.43 -8.73
CA GLY A 148 15.35 10.76 -8.71
C GLY A 148 14.47 9.61 -8.20
N GLU A 149 14.84 8.36 -8.47
CA GLU A 149 14.12 7.20 -7.94
C GLU A 149 14.33 7.05 -6.42
N ASP A 150 15.53 7.32 -5.92
CA ASP A 150 15.83 7.28 -4.50
C ASP A 150 15.09 8.39 -3.74
N LEU A 151 15.00 9.57 -4.33
CA LEU A 151 14.18 10.66 -3.78
C LEU A 151 12.70 10.31 -3.79
N ALA A 152 12.19 9.74 -4.89
CA ALA A 152 10.80 9.28 -4.96
C ALA A 152 10.49 8.19 -3.92
N PHE A 153 11.46 7.32 -3.62
CA PHE A 153 11.37 6.34 -2.55
C PHE A 153 11.38 7.00 -1.16
N LEU A 154 12.36 7.86 -0.86
CA LEU A 154 12.48 8.57 0.42
C LEU A 154 11.25 9.42 0.75
N TYR A 155 10.67 10.07 -0.27
CA TYR A 155 9.45 10.86 -0.14
C TYR A 155 8.17 10.02 -0.24
N GLU A 156 8.26 8.70 -0.36
CA GLU A 156 7.13 7.76 -0.42
C GLU A 156 6.11 8.12 -1.51
N ILE A 157 6.61 8.62 -2.64
CA ILE A 157 5.76 9.12 -3.74
C ILE A 157 4.93 8.00 -4.37
N ASN A 158 5.53 6.82 -4.50
CA ASN A 158 4.92 5.67 -5.17
C ASN A 158 4.22 4.74 -4.16
N ALA A 159 4.89 4.46 -3.04
CA ALA A 159 4.37 3.64 -1.97
C ALA A 159 5.03 4.05 -0.64
N PRO A 160 4.36 3.85 0.51
CA PRO A 160 4.97 3.93 1.82
C PRO A 160 6.12 2.93 1.97
N ILE A 161 7.14 3.31 2.74
CA ILE A 161 8.25 2.43 3.10
C ILE A 161 7.80 1.58 4.29
N GLU A 162 7.87 0.26 4.15
CA GLU A 162 7.54 -0.68 5.22
C GLU A 162 8.81 -1.20 5.90
N GLY A 163 8.85 -1.12 7.23
CA GLY A 163 9.93 -1.67 8.05
C GLY A 163 9.46 -2.80 8.95
N PHE A 164 10.37 -3.33 9.78
CA PHE A 164 10.05 -4.38 10.76
C PHE A 164 9.59 -3.84 12.12
N GLY A 165 9.70 -2.52 12.35
CA GLY A 165 9.25 -1.85 13.56
C GLY A 165 7.77 -1.47 13.52
N TYR A 166 7.21 -1.17 14.71
CA TYR A 166 5.83 -0.68 14.85
C TYR A 166 5.64 0.77 14.37
N SER A 167 6.72 1.52 14.24
CA SER A 167 6.73 2.89 13.74
C SER A 167 7.53 2.99 12.45
N LYS A 168 7.32 4.10 11.73
CA LYS A 168 8.13 4.46 10.58
C LYS A 168 9.62 4.46 10.96
N ASP A 169 10.47 3.95 10.05
CA ASP A 169 11.91 3.92 10.27
C ASP A 169 12.45 5.37 10.44
N PRO A 170 13.13 5.67 11.56
CA PRO A 170 13.56 7.03 11.88
C PRO A 170 14.53 7.60 10.83
N ARG A 171 15.30 6.75 10.14
CA ARG A 171 16.26 7.18 9.12
C ARG A 171 15.59 7.92 7.97
N ILE A 172 14.34 7.59 7.65
CA ILE A 172 13.60 8.31 6.60
C ILE A 172 13.44 9.79 6.97
N GLY A 173 13.07 10.06 8.22
CA GLY A 173 12.94 11.44 8.73
C GLY A 173 14.29 12.14 8.85
N GLU A 174 15.31 11.45 9.34
CA GLU A 174 16.67 11.97 9.49
C GLU A 174 17.33 12.32 8.16
N ILE A 175 17.15 11.48 7.12
CA ILE A 175 17.65 11.76 5.77
C ILE A 175 16.88 12.96 5.20
N ARG A 176 15.54 12.93 5.25
CA ARG A 176 14.71 13.99 4.66
C ARG A 176 14.92 15.36 5.30
N SER A 177 15.20 15.44 6.61
CA SER A 177 15.41 16.71 7.32
C SER A 177 16.68 17.44 6.90
N GLN A 178 17.64 16.71 6.31
CA GLN A 178 18.88 17.26 5.77
C GLN A 178 18.77 17.71 4.31
N ARG A 179 17.60 17.52 3.68
CA ARG A 179 17.38 17.81 2.26
C ARG A 179 16.54 19.07 2.06
N ASN A 180 16.69 19.66 0.87
CA ASN A 180 15.84 20.75 0.42
C ASN A 180 14.79 20.20 -0.57
N SER A 181 13.54 20.11 -0.11
CA SER A 181 12.45 19.57 -0.92
C SER A 181 12.15 20.39 -2.18
N GLU A 182 12.45 21.70 -2.21
CA GLU A 182 12.28 22.53 -3.41
C GLU A 182 13.34 22.21 -4.48
N GLU A 183 14.51 21.75 -4.08
CA GLU A 183 15.57 21.31 -4.99
C GLU A 183 15.31 19.89 -5.51
N ASP A 184 14.75 19.02 -4.66
CA ASP A 184 14.47 17.63 -5.00
C ASP A 184 13.23 17.47 -5.90
N MET A 185 12.24 18.34 -5.73
CA MET A 185 10.96 18.29 -6.45
C MET A 185 11.09 18.15 -7.98
N PRO A 186 11.87 18.98 -8.70
CA PRO A 186 12.06 18.81 -10.16
C PRO A 186 12.72 17.47 -10.52
N ILE A 187 13.62 16.94 -9.68
CA ILE A 187 14.29 15.66 -9.89
C ILE A 187 13.29 14.51 -9.75
N VAL A 188 12.47 14.55 -8.69
CA VAL A 188 11.41 13.56 -8.43
C VAL A 188 10.36 13.54 -9.54
N PHE A 189 9.99 14.72 -10.05
CA PHE A 189 9.00 14.85 -11.14
C PHE A 189 9.59 14.67 -12.54
N GLY A 190 10.91 14.54 -12.68
CA GLY A 190 11.55 14.44 -14.00
C GLY A 190 11.23 15.63 -14.92
N CYS A 191 11.20 16.84 -14.37
CA CYS A 191 10.85 18.07 -15.09
C CYS A 191 11.74 19.25 -14.70
N SER A 192 11.76 20.30 -15.52
CA SER A 192 12.44 21.55 -15.17
C SER A 192 11.59 22.37 -14.19
N ARG A 193 12.23 23.26 -13.42
CA ARG A 193 11.54 24.09 -12.42
C ARG A 193 10.43 24.95 -13.02
N ASP A 194 10.61 25.43 -14.25
CA ASP A 194 9.60 26.25 -14.94
C ASP A 194 8.38 25.44 -15.41
N GLN A 195 8.47 24.11 -15.43
CA GLN A 195 7.33 23.21 -15.67
C GLN A 195 6.53 22.91 -14.39
N ILE A 196 6.95 23.47 -13.25
CA ILE A 196 6.27 23.35 -11.95
C ILE A 196 5.53 24.65 -11.67
N ALA A 197 4.20 24.63 -11.80
CA ALA A 197 3.36 25.76 -11.44
C ALA A 197 3.11 25.79 -9.92
N LYS A 198 3.37 26.91 -9.26
CA LYS A 198 3.06 27.13 -7.84
C LYS A 198 1.73 27.83 -7.62
N SER A 199 1.14 28.35 -8.69
CA SER A 199 -0.17 28.99 -8.69
C SER A 199 -0.93 28.71 -9.99
N VAL A 200 -2.24 28.93 -9.99
CA VAL A 200 -3.09 28.70 -11.17
C VAL A 200 -2.70 29.58 -12.36
N ARG A 201 -2.12 30.75 -12.08
CA ARG A 201 -1.67 31.70 -13.11
C ARG A 201 -0.39 31.23 -13.82
N GLU A 202 0.39 30.37 -13.18
CA GLU A 202 1.61 29.80 -13.73
C GLU A 202 1.36 28.55 -14.56
N ILE A 203 0.13 28.01 -14.57
CA ILE A 203 -0.23 26.86 -15.40
C ILE A 203 -0.18 27.28 -16.88
N LYS A 204 0.72 26.64 -17.63
CA LYS A 204 0.97 26.79 -19.06
C LYS A 204 0.91 25.43 -19.76
N ALA A 205 1.00 25.43 -21.08
CA ALA A 205 0.78 24.23 -21.90
C ALA A 205 1.76 23.08 -21.60
N ASP A 206 2.99 23.39 -21.20
CA ASP A 206 4.05 22.45 -20.86
C ASP A 206 4.20 22.20 -19.35
N THR A 207 3.23 22.65 -18.52
CA THR A 207 3.23 22.39 -17.08
C THR A 207 3.08 20.88 -16.82
N LYS A 208 4.08 20.29 -16.17
CA LYS A 208 4.08 18.88 -15.76
C LYS A 208 3.64 18.67 -14.31
N ALA A 209 3.89 19.66 -13.46
CA ALA A 209 3.56 19.60 -12.05
C ALA A 209 2.86 20.86 -11.56
N TYR A 210 1.94 20.70 -10.62
CA TYR A 210 1.30 21.77 -9.88
C TYR A 210 1.52 21.53 -8.38
N VAL A 211 2.10 22.51 -7.69
CA VAL A 211 2.33 22.47 -6.23
C VAL A 211 1.85 23.77 -5.61
N GLY A 212 0.58 23.83 -5.22
CA GLY A 212 -0.04 25.07 -4.76
C GLY A 212 -1.48 24.91 -4.23
N PRO A 213 -2.09 26.02 -3.78
CA PRO A 213 -3.39 25.98 -3.09
C PRO A 213 -4.56 25.65 -4.02
N LEU A 214 -5.49 24.82 -3.55
CA LEU A 214 -6.73 24.54 -4.28
C LEU A 214 -7.68 25.75 -4.23
N GLN A 215 -8.13 26.21 -5.39
CA GLN A 215 -9.13 27.28 -5.53
C GLN A 215 -10.32 26.80 -6.37
N THR A 216 -11.44 27.52 -6.35
CA THR A 216 -12.63 27.16 -7.14
C THR A 216 -12.29 26.97 -8.62
N GLY A 217 -12.76 25.85 -9.18
CA GLY A 217 -12.54 25.49 -10.59
C GLY A 217 -11.12 24.99 -10.93
N ILE A 218 -10.27 24.76 -9.91
CA ILE A 218 -8.89 24.32 -10.12
C ILE A 218 -8.80 23.01 -10.89
N PHE A 219 -9.69 22.03 -10.64
CA PHE A 219 -9.56 20.70 -11.21
C PHE A 219 -9.72 20.67 -12.74
N ASP A 220 -10.46 21.61 -13.33
CA ASP A 220 -10.51 21.76 -14.79
C ASP A 220 -9.17 22.22 -15.36
N ARG A 221 -8.44 23.08 -14.63
CA ARG A 221 -7.12 23.59 -15.01
C ARG A 221 -6.00 22.58 -14.76
N LEU A 222 -6.22 21.59 -13.90
CA LEU A 222 -5.25 20.54 -13.60
C LEU A 222 -5.34 19.33 -14.52
N LYS A 223 -6.29 19.30 -15.47
CA LYS A 223 -6.41 18.23 -16.46
C LYS A 223 -5.11 18.09 -17.26
N GLY A 224 -4.59 16.87 -17.37
CA GLY A 224 -3.35 16.57 -18.10
C GLY A 224 -2.05 16.87 -17.36
N ILE A 225 -2.06 17.64 -16.26
CA ILE A 225 -0.88 17.79 -15.39
C ILE A 225 -0.62 16.45 -14.70
N GLU A 226 0.62 15.98 -14.62
CA GLU A 226 0.94 14.64 -14.09
C GLU A 226 0.98 14.65 -12.56
N HIS A 227 1.70 15.62 -11.98
CA HIS A 227 1.93 15.73 -10.55
C HIS A 227 1.10 16.86 -9.95
N VAL A 228 0.23 16.57 -8.98
CA VAL A 228 -0.61 17.59 -8.32
C VAL A 228 -0.48 17.47 -6.82
N TYR A 229 -0.08 18.57 -6.19
CA TYR A 229 0.14 18.68 -4.75
C TYR A 229 -0.40 20.01 -4.21
N THR A 230 -0.93 20.01 -2.99
CA THR A 230 -1.12 21.25 -2.21
C THR A 230 0.19 21.72 -1.57
N SER A 231 1.00 20.75 -1.14
CA SER A 231 2.37 20.92 -0.67
C SER A 231 3.17 19.65 -0.98
N PHE A 232 4.42 19.79 -1.38
CA PHE A 232 5.27 18.63 -1.66
C PHE A 232 6.07 18.24 -0.40
N PRO A 233 6.16 16.94 -0.06
CA PRO A 233 5.48 15.79 -0.68
C PRO A 233 4.12 15.43 -0.05
N GLU A 234 3.76 15.95 1.12
CA GLU A 234 2.64 15.43 1.93
C GLU A 234 1.25 15.69 1.34
N GLY A 235 1.09 16.74 0.55
CA GLY A 235 -0.17 17.22 0.00
C GLY A 235 -0.55 16.60 -1.35
N LYS A 236 -0.11 15.36 -1.62
CA LYS A 236 -0.36 14.68 -2.90
C LYS A 236 -1.86 14.52 -3.16
N ILE A 237 -2.31 15.05 -4.31
CA ILE A 237 -3.66 14.88 -4.80
C ILE A 237 -3.69 13.71 -5.78
N ARG A 238 -4.22 12.56 -5.33
CA ARG A 238 -4.30 11.35 -6.14
C ARG A 238 -5.53 11.44 -7.04
N ARG A 239 -5.37 11.18 -8.33
CA ARG A 239 -6.47 11.16 -9.30
C ARG A 239 -6.48 9.83 -10.03
N GLN A 240 -7.67 9.30 -10.26
CA GLN A 240 -7.85 8.07 -11.01
C GLN A 240 -9.27 7.96 -11.55
N THR A 241 -9.41 7.27 -12.68
CA THR A 241 -10.72 6.83 -13.18
C THR A 241 -11.09 5.50 -12.55
N VAL A 242 -12.30 5.39 -12.01
CA VAL A 242 -12.88 4.15 -11.47
C VAL A 242 -14.03 3.74 -12.39
N GLU A 243 -14.00 2.50 -12.88
CA GLU A 243 -15.14 1.95 -13.62
C GLU A 243 -16.21 1.48 -12.62
N ILE A 244 -17.39 2.08 -12.71
CA ILE A 244 -18.58 1.78 -11.90
C ILE A 244 -19.71 1.24 -12.79
N GLY A 245 -20.75 0.66 -12.19
CA GLY A 245 -21.89 0.13 -12.93
C GLY A 245 -21.65 -1.22 -13.60
N GLY A 246 -22.68 -1.73 -14.25
CA GLY A 246 -22.66 -3.04 -14.94
C GLY A 246 -22.74 -4.25 -14.01
N LYS A 247 -22.77 -4.04 -12.69
CA LYS A 247 -22.87 -5.08 -11.67
C LYS A 247 -24.06 -4.84 -10.77
N SER A 248 -24.78 -5.90 -10.44
CA SER A 248 -25.80 -5.88 -9.38
C SER A 248 -25.14 -5.87 -7.99
N LYS A 249 -25.95 -5.62 -6.96
CA LYS A 249 -25.53 -5.74 -5.55
C LYS A 249 -24.96 -7.12 -5.25
N ASP A 250 -25.65 -8.17 -5.69
CA ASP A 250 -25.25 -9.56 -5.47
C ASP A 250 -23.94 -9.90 -6.17
N GLN A 251 -23.76 -9.40 -7.40
CA GLN A 251 -22.51 -9.59 -8.16
C GLN A 251 -21.33 -8.91 -7.45
N LEU A 252 -21.50 -7.66 -6.98
CA LEU A 252 -20.47 -6.96 -6.22
C LEU A 252 -20.08 -7.71 -4.94
N LYS A 253 -21.07 -8.20 -4.18
CA LYS A 253 -20.81 -9.01 -2.98
C LYS A 253 -20.05 -10.30 -3.29
N ALA A 254 -20.48 -11.01 -4.32
CA ALA A 254 -19.85 -12.25 -4.74
C ALA A 254 -18.39 -12.03 -5.17
N GLU A 255 -18.13 -10.99 -5.96
CA GLU A 255 -16.78 -10.65 -6.42
C GLU A 255 -15.87 -10.19 -5.28
N LEU A 256 -16.36 -9.36 -4.36
CA LEU A 256 -15.59 -8.95 -3.17
C LEU A 256 -15.16 -10.18 -2.35
N LYS A 257 -16.09 -11.11 -2.12
CA LYS A 257 -15.80 -12.36 -1.43
C LYS A 257 -14.83 -13.25 -2.21
N GLN A 258 -15.00 -13.38 -3.52
CA GLN A 258 -14.11 -14.17 -4.37
C GLN A 258 -12.69 -13.61 -4.40
N ALA A 259 -12.53 -12.29 -4.32
CA ALA A 259 -11.26 -11.61 -4.22
C ALA A 259 -10.61 -11.69 -2.82
N GLY A 260 -11.25 -12.36 -1.85
CA GLY A 260 -10.75 -12.48 -0.48
C GLY A 260 -10.78 -11.15 0.29
N ILE A 261 -11.61 -10.19 -0.13
CA ILE A 261 -11.76 -8.91 0.56
C ILE A 261 -12.66 -9.12 1.78
N ASN A 262 -12.17 -8.63 2.92
CA ASN A 262 -12.93 -8.66 4.16
C ASN A 262 -14.06 -7.62 4.12
N ILE A 263 -15.27 -8.06 4.46
CA ILE A 263 -16.47 -7.23 4.52
C ILE A 263 -17.10 -7.37 5.91
N SER A 264 -17.42 -6.25 6.56
CA SER A 264 -18.15 -6.29 7.84
C SER A 264 -19.65 -6.50 7.61
N SER A 265 -20.35 -7.08 8.59
CA SER A 265 -21.80 -7.31 8.51
C SER A 265 -22.60 -6.03 8.25
N TYR A 266 -22.06 -4.88 8.66
CA TYR A 266 -22.65 -3.58 8.42
C TYR A 266 -22.48 -3.07 6.99
N VAL A 267 -21.39 -3.42 6.32
CA VAL A 267 -21.24 -3.17 4.89
C VAL A 267 -22.23 -4.02 4.10
N ASP A 268 -22.46 -5.27 4.51
CA ASP A 268 -23.51 -6.10 3.92
C ASP A 268 -24.89 -5.44 4.01
N ASP A 269 -25.24 -4.89 5.18
CA ASP A 269 -26.48 -4.13 5.36
C ASP A 269 -26.54 -2.87 4.48
N MET A 270 -25.42 -2.15 4.34
CA MET A 270 -25.34 -0.96 3.49
C MET A 270 -25.57 -1.32 2.01
N LEU A 271 -25.00 -2.43 1.54
CA LEU A 271 -25.17 -2.90 0.16
C LEU A 271 -26.63 -3.33 -0.12
N GLU A 272 -27.31 -3.92 0.86
CA GLU A 272 -28.74 -4.28 0.74
C GLU A 272 -29.68 -3.07 0.81
N SER A 273 -29.23 -1.95 1.36
CA SER A 273 -30.08 -0.75 1.53
C SER A 273 -30.69 -0.28 0.20
N PRO A 274 -31.97 0.14 0.18
CA PRO A 274 -32.57 0.73 -1.02
C PRO A 274 -31.84 2.01 -1.49
N ASP A 275 -31.12 2.69 -0.59
CA ASP A 275 -30.31 3.86 -0.92
C ASP A 275 -28.98 3.51 -1.61
N PHE A 276 -28.56 2.24 -1.58
CA PHE A 276 -27.46 1.74 -2.40
C PHE A 276 -28.01 1.33 -3.77
N THR A 277 -27.65 2.07 -4.81
CA THR A 277 -28.03 1.79 -6.20
C THR A 277 -26.78 1.60 -7.05
N THR A 278 -26.88 0.77 -8.09
CA THR A 278 -25.82 0.60 -9.08
C THR A 278 -26.27 1.06 -10.46
N LEU A 279 -25.33 1.59 -11.25
CA LEU A 279 -25.58 1.91 -12.65
C LEU A 279 -25.73 0.62 -13.47
N LYS A 280 -26.69 0.63 -14.42
CA LYS A 280 -26.94 -0.55 -15.27
C LYS A 280 -25.82 -0.81 -16.27
N ALA A 281 -25.27 0.25 -16.85
CA ALA A 281 -24.17 0.18 -17.80
C ALA A 281 -22.86 0.60 -17.12
N PRO A 282 -21.73 -0.03 -17.46
CA PRO A 282 -20.43 0.42 -17.00
C PRO A 282 -20.13 1.86 -17.43
N GLU A 283 -19.52 2.64 -16.55
CA GLU A 283 -19.12 4.02 -16.80
C GLU A 283 -17.81 4.34 -16.05
N GLY A 284 -16.91 5.07 -16.71
CA GLY A 284 -15.73 5.63 -16.06
C GLY A 284 -16.08 6.90 -15.29
N LEU A 285 -15.80 6.91 -13.97
CA LEU A 285 -15.89 8.07 -13.11
C LEU A 285 -14.49 8.52 -12.69
N ASP A 286 -14.14 9.75 -13.03
CA ASP A 286 -12.90 10.36 -12.53
C ASP A 286 -13.06 10.76 -11.06
N THR A 287 -12.08 10.39 -10.25
CA THR A 287 -12.09 10.62 -8.80
C THR A 287 -10.83 11.34 -8.36
N VAL A 288 -10.97 12.12 -7.28
CA VAL A 288 -9.86 12.75 -6.56
C VAL A 288 -9.83 12.23 -5.13
N ARG A 289 -8.66 11.80 -4.68
CA ARG A 289 -8.37 11.47 -3.29
C ARG A 289 -7.39 12.48 -2.71
N LEU A 290 -7.80 13.14 -1.63
CA LEU A 290 -7.06 14.21 -0.96
C LEU A 290 -7.33 14.23 0.54
N LYS A 291 -6.46 14.87 1.32
CA LYS A 291 -6.64 15.02 2.77
C LYS A 291 -7.68 16.09 3.08
N VAL A 292 -8.37 15.96 4.20
CA VAL A 292 -9.29 16.99 4.71
C VAL A 292 -8.57 18.34 4.86
N GLY A 293 -7.31 18.34 5.29
CA GLY A 293 -6.49 19.56 5.36
C GLY A 293 -6.18 20.20 4.00
N ASP A 294 -6.13 19.42 2.92
CA ASP A 294 -5.88 19.91 1.55
C ASP A 294 -7.05 20.75 1.01
N LEU A 295 -8.23 20.63 1.61
CA LEU A 295 -9.39 21.49 1.33
C LEU A 295 -9.24 22.91 1.93
N GLY A 296 -8.15 23.17 2.67
CA GLY A 296 -7.93 24.43 3.38
C GLY A 296 -8.72 24.53 4.69
N LEU A 297 -9.24 23.41 5.20
CA LEU A 297 -9.94 23.34 6.47
C LEU A 297 -8.96 23.09 7.62
N THR A 298 -9.19 23.72 8.77
CA THR A 298 -8.37 23.58 9.98
C THR A 298 -9.18 23.01 11.14
N GLY A 299 -8.51 22.49 12.18
CA GLY A 299 -9.17 21.91 13.34
C GLY A 299 -9.80 20.56 13.05
N ALA A 300 -11.08 20.39 13.40
CA ALA A 300 -11.82 19.15 13.26
C ALA A 300 -13.13 19.39 12.49
N PRO A 301 -13.07 19.69 11.19
CA PRO A 301 -14.26 20.03 10.40
C PRO A 301 -15.25 18.87 10.36
N THR A 302 -16.54 19.22 10.32
CA THR A 302 -17.61 18.23 10.23
C THR A 302 -17.76 17.65 8.82
N THR A 303 -18.45 16.52 8.68
CA THR A 303 -18.78 15.94 7.37
C THR A 303 -19.41 16.98 6.43
N ASP A 304 -20.37 17.77 6.91
CA ASP A 304 -21.01 18.81 6.11
C ASP A 304 -20.03 19.91 5.67
N GLN A 305 -19.12 20.34 6.55
CA GLN A 305 -18.11 21.33 6.21
C GLN A 305 -17.12 20.80 5.16
N VAL A 306 -16.71 19.53 5.29
CA VAL A 306 -15.85 18.83 4.32
C VAL A 306 -16.55 18.78 2.96
N TYR A 307 -17.81 18.35 2.91
CA TYR A 307 -18.58 18.21 1.67
C TYR A 307 -18.89 19.56 1.02
N ALA A 308 -19.25 20.57 1.82
CA ALA A 308 -19.46 21.94 1.33
C ALA A 308 -18.18 22.50 0.69
N LYS A 309 -17.03 22.33 1.36
CA LYS A 309 -15.76 22.84 0.84
C LYS A 309 -15.31 22.12 -0.43
N ALA A 310 -15.48 20.80 -0.49
CA ALA A 310 -15.22 20.04 -1.70
C ALA A 310 -16.08 20.53 -2.88
N LYS A 311 -17.38 20.80 -2.64
CA LYS A 311 -18.30 21.34 -3.65
C LYS A 311 -17.87 22.72 -4.17
N GLU A 312 -17.39 23.61 -3.30
CA GLU A 312 -16.84 24.93 -3.71
C GLU A 312 -15.63 24.81 -4.64
N LEU A 313 -14.86 23.72 -4.53
CA LEU A 313 -13.70 23.44 -5.38
C LEU A 313 -14.08 22.75 -6.71
N GLY A 314 -15.36 22.39 -6.89
CA GLY A 314 -15.84 21.69 -8.09
C GLY A 314 -15.83 20.16 -7.98
N LEU A 315 -15.65 19.62 -6.77
CA LEU A 315 -15.79 18.20 -6.49
C LEU A 315 -17.23 17.84 -6.17
N GLU A 316 -17.59 16.57 -6.33
CA GLU A 316 -18.91 16.05 -5.99
C GLU A 316 -18.85 14.79 -5.15
N LEU A 317 -19.97 14.46 -4.51
CA LEU A 317 -20.10 13.19 -3.80
C LEU A 317 -20.16 12.06 -4.82
N CYS A 318 -19.38 11.01 -4.56
CA CYS A 318 -19.38 9.77 -5.29
C CYS A 318 -20.75 9.06 -5.17
N PRO A 319 -21.21 8.37 -6.23
CA PRO A 319 -22.16 7.28 -6.10
C PRO A 319 -21.64 6.25 -5.08
N ALA A 320 -22.54 5.66 -4.30
CA ALA A 320 -22.17 4.71 -3.24
C ALA A 320 -21.40 3.49 -3.78
N GLU A 321 -21.70 3.06 -4.99
CA GLU A 321 -21.05 1.91 -5.65
C GLU A 321 -19.56 2.14 -5.93
N VAL A 322 -19.07 3.39 -5.89
CA VAL A 322 -17.63 3.69 -5.96
C VAL A 322 -16.85 2.94 -4.89
N GLY A 323 -17.39 2.76 -3.68
CA GLY A 323 -16.70 2.03 -2.60
C GLY A 323 -16.34 0.59 -3.00
N PRO A 324 -17.34 -0.27 -3.29
CA PRO A 324 -17.11 -1.63 -3.78
C PRO A 324 -16.22 -1.71 -5.03
N HIS A 325 -16.49 -0.91 -6.05
CA HIS A 325 -15.73 -0.93 -7.30
C HIS A 325 -14.26 -0.51 -7.10
N LEU A 326 -14.03 0.57 -6.34
CA LEU A 326 -12.68 1.02 -6.03
C LEU A 326 -11.95 -0.01 -5.18
N ARG A 327 -12.63 -0.71 -4.26
CA ARG A 327 -11.99 -1.73 -3.44
C ARG A 327 -11.51 -2.92 -4.27
N LEU A 328 -12.34 -3.39 -5.20
CA LEU A 328 -11.98 -4.46 -6.15
C LEU A 328 -10.80 -4.06 -7.03
N LYS A 329 -10.70 -2.77 -7.38
CA LYS A 329 -9.60 -2.22 -8.19
C LYS A 329 -8.30 -2.06 -7.38
N ASP A 330 -8.38 -1.53 -6.16
CA ASP A 330 -7.23 -1.24 -5.32
C ASP A 330 -6.83 -2.47 -4.50
N THR A 331 -6.05 -3.37 -5.09
CA THR A 331 -5.59 -4.59 -4.40
C THR A 331 -4.26 -4.40 -3.67
N ASN A 332 -3.55 -3.30 -3.94
CA ASN A 332 -2.20 -3.03 -3.43
C ASN A 332 -2.15 -1.83 -2.48
N GLN A 333 -3.26 -1.54 -1.80
CA GLN A 333 -3.31 -0.53 -0.75
C GLN A 333 -2.16 -0.75 0.25
N PRO A 334 -1.41 0.28 0.66
CA PRO A 334 -0.38 0.13 1.69
C PRO A 334 -0.94 -0.31 3.05
N LEU A 335 -0.15 -1.08 3.80
CA LEU A 335 -0.51 -1.45 5.17
C LEU A 335 -0.65 -0.19 6.03
N GLY A 336 -1.72 -0.10 6.81
CA GLY A 336 -1.97 1.06 7.65
C GLY A 336 -2.54 2.27 6.90
N GLU A 337 -3.06 2.08 5.69
CA GLU A 337 -3.75 3.14 4.96
C GLU A 337 -5.27 3.02 5.11
N TRP A 338 -5.93 4.17 5.34
CA TRP A 338 -7.39 4.29 5.38
C TRP A 338 -7.82 5.52 4.60
N TYR A 339 -8.88 5.38 3.80
CA TYR A 339 -9.53 6.49 3.13
C TYR A 339 -11.03 6.25 2.95
N TRP A 340 -11.80 7.34 2.94
CA TRP A 340 -13.26 7.32 2.95
C TRP A 340 -13.82 7.69 1.59
N ILE A 341 -14.95 7.10 1.22
CA ILE A 341 -15.71 7.55 0.05
C ILE A 341 -16.59 8.73 0.48
N ALA A 342 -16.42 9.89 -0.15
CA ALA A 342 -17.32 11.01 0.05
C ALA A 342 -18.60 10.72 -0.73
N MET A 343 -19.59 10.11 -0.07
CA MET A 343 -20.86 9.71 -0.68
C MET A 343 -22.01 10.21 0.17
N LYS A 344 -23.22 10.25 -0.41
CA LYS A 344 -24.41 10.40 0.41
C LYS A 344 -24.45 9.24 1.41
N GLN A 345 -24.64 9.56 2.69
CA GLN A 345 -24.66 8.56 3.74
C GLN A 345 -25.81 7.57 3.53
N ILE A 346 -25.54 6.30 3.81
CA ILE A 346 -26.54 5.25 3.83
C ILE A 346 -26.90 4.95 5.28
N THR A 347 -28.18 5.01 5.58
CA THR A 347 -28.70 4.68 6.91
C THR A 347 -28.94 3.17 6.99
N SER A 348 -28.17 2.48 7.84
CA SER A 348 -28.42 1.05 8.12
C SER A 348 -29.69 0.85 8.95
N ARG A 349 -30.09 -0.41 9.18
CA ARG A 349 -31.24 -0.79 10.03
C ARG A 349 -31.18 -0.19 11.46
N LEU A 350 -29.99 0.16 11.95
CA LEU A 350 -29.77 0.78 13.26
C LEU A 350 -29.83 2.31 13.26
N GLY A 351 -30.15 2.95 12.13
CA GLY A 351 -30.41 4.39 12.05
C GLY A 351 -29.18 5.30 11.94
N ASP A 352 -27.96 4.76 12.08
CA ASP A 352 -26.76 5.59 11.95
C ASP A 352 -26.33 5.80 10.49
N PRO A 353 -26.09 7.06 10.05
CA PRO A 353 -25.63 7.39 8.72
C PRO A 353 -24.15 7.03 8.53
N ARG A 354 -23.87 6.23 7.50
CA ARG A 354 -22.55 5.64 7.25
C ARG A 354 -22.07 5.91 5.83
N VAL A 355 -20.76 5.95 5.66
CA VAL A 355 -20.07 5.92 4.36
C VAL A 355 -19.14 4.73 4.30
N PHE A 356 -18.77 4.30 3.09
CA PHE A 356 -17.74 3.28 2.93
C PHE A 356 -16.35 3.85 3.20
N ASP A 357 -15.48 3.02 3.75
CA ASP A 357 -14.04 3.26 3.80
C ASP A 357 -13.27 2.02 3.36
N LEU A 358 -12.09 2.29 2.81
CA LEU A 358 -11.16 1.28 2.32
C LEU A 358 -9.95 1.26 3.24
N ALA A 359 -9.66 0.09 3.76
CA ALA A 359 -8.62 -0.10 4.76
C ALA A 359 -7.75 -1.31 4.42
N ARG A 360 -6.47 -1.23 4.79
CA ARG A 360 -5.61 -2.40 4.91
C ARG A 360 -4.93 -2.41 6.26
N ASP A 361 -5.11 -3.50 6.98
CA ASP A 361 -4.43 -3.77 8.24
C ASP A 361 -3.77 -5.16 8.19
N GLU A 362 -3.26 -5.63 9.32
CA GLU A 362 -2.60 -6.94 9.41
C GLU A 362 -3.56 -8.11 9.12
N GLY A 363 -4.88 -7.89 9.25
CA GLY A 363 -5.92 -8.86 8.93
C GLY A 363 -6.30 -8.92 7.44
N GLY A 364 -5.73 -8.04 6.61
CA GLY A 364 -5.89 -8.05 5.15
C GLY A 364 -6.47 -6.76 4.61
N VAL A 365 -7.11 -6.86 3.43
CA VAL A 365 -7.77 -5.73 2.75
C VAL A 365 -9.26 -5.74 3.05
N TRP A 366 -9.81 -4.57 3.36
CA TRP A 366 -11.18 -4.41 3.83
C TRP A 366 -11.95 -3.42 2.98
N LEU A 367 -13.24 -3.74 2.77
CA LEU A 367 -14.28 -2.75 2.57
C LEU A 367 -15.03 -2.61 3.89
N ASN A 368 -14.95 -1.44 4.51
CA ASN A 368 -15.53 -1.18 5.80
C ASN A 368 -16.52 0.00 5.76
N TYR A 369 -17.03 0.37 6.92
CA TYR A 369 -17.92 1.50 7.10
C TYR A 369 -17.42 2.42 8.21
N SER A 370 -17.77 3.68 8.08
CA SER A 370 -17.53 4.67 9.12
C SER A 370 -18.76 5.52 9.34
N TRP A 371 -19.02 5.86 10.61
CA TRP A 371 -20.04 6.84 10.93
C TRP A 371 -19.65 8.20 10.36
N ALA A 372 -20.60 8.82 9.67
CA ALA A 372 -20.37 10.09 9.01
C ALA A 372 -21.62 10.97 9.14
N ARG A 373 -22.11 11.14 10.39
CA ARG A 373 -23.19 12.09 10.66
C ARG A 373 -22.78 13.47 10.15
N PRO A 374 -23.75 14.35 9.80
CA PRO A 374 -23.46 15.71 9.35
C PRO A 374 -22.49 16.48 10.25
N ASP A 375 -22.55 16.23 11.56
CA ASP A 375 -21.74 16.83 12.62
C ASP A 375 -20.50 16.00 13.02
N SER A 376 -20.26 14.84 12.40
CA SER A 376 -19.08 14.01 12.69
C SER A 376 -17.80 14.73 12.29
N ALA A 377 -16.87 14.86 13.24
CA ALA A 377 -15.63 15.59 13.05
C ALA A 377 -14.54 14.72 12.43
N TRP A 378 -13.78 15.28 11.48
CA TRP A 378 -12.71 14.59 10.77
C TRP A 378 -11.35 15.22 11.09
N ARG A 379 -10.32 14.38 11.28
CA ARG A 379 -8.95 14.87 11.43
C ARG A 379 -8.42 15.37 10.07
N PRO A 380 -7.61 16.44 10.03
CA PRO A 380 -7.06 16.97 8.77
C PRO A 380 -6.24 15.95 7.97
N SER A 381 -5.67 14.93 8.62
CA SER A 381 -4.90 13.86 7.98
C SER A 381 -5.75 12.76 7.33
N ARG A 382 -7.07 12.75 7.55
CA ARG A 382 -7.99 11.77 6.93
C ARG A 382 -8.17 12.11 5.46
N GLU A 383 -8.29 11.10 4.62
CA GLU A 383 -8.41 11.29 3.17
C GLU A 383 -9.78 10.87 2.65
N PHE A 384 -10.36 11.69 1.77
CA PHE A 384 -11.63 11.39 1.12
C PHE A 384 -11.45 11.24 -0.38
N VAL A 385 -12.21 10.31 -0.96
CA VAL A 385 -12.39 10.14 -2.40
C VAL A 385 -13.66 10.87 -2.82
N PHE A 386 -13.52 11.85 -3.70
CA PHE A 386 -14.62 12.60 -4.32
C PHE A 386 -14.69 12.32 -5.82
N GLY A 387 -15.86 12.51 -6.42
CA GLY A 387 -16.03 12.54 -7.86
C GLY A 387 -15.57 13.87 -8.45
N LEU A 388 -15.04 13.84 -9.67
CA LEU A 388 -14.88 15.02 -10.49
C LEU A 388 -16.15 15.24 -11.30
N ARG A 389 -16.72 16.44 -11.19
CA ARG A 389 -17.85 16.83 -12.02
C ARG A 389 -17.47 16.70 -13.50
N LYS A 390 -18.25 15.92 -14.24
CA LYS A 390 -18.15 15.90 -15.71
C LYS A 390 -18.38 17.32 -16.23
N SER A 391 -17.42 17.82 -17.00
CA SER A 391 -17.59 19.06 -17.72
C SER A 391 -18.81 18.90 -18.61
N VAL A 392 -19.85 19.71 -18.39
CA VAL A 392 -20.91 19.84 -19.37
C VAL A 392 -20.25 20.51 -20.55
N GLU A 393 -19.89 19.74 -21.59
CA GLU A 393 -19.72 20.32 -22.91
C GLU A 393 -21.01 21.08 -23.18
N THR A 394 -20.93 22.40 -23.23
CA THR A 394 -22.02 23.23 -23.71
C THR A 394 -22.38 22.69 -25.08
N GLN A 395 -23.45 21.89 -25.15
CA GLN A 395 -24.06 21.50 -26.40
C GLN A 395 -24.29 22.80 -27.16
N ASN A 396 -23.66 22.89 -28.32
CA ASN A 396 -23.74 24.01 -29.24
C ASN A 396 -25.18 24.55 -29.24
N THR A 397 -25.36 25.77 -28.74
CA THR A 397 -26.54 26.56 -29.09
C THR A 397 -26.61 26.56 -30.62
N PRO A 398 -27.72 26.14 -31.24
CA PRO A 398 -27.83 26.24 -32.68
C PRO A 398 -27.70 27.72 -33.03
N THR A 399 -26.64 28.04 -33.78
CA THR A 399 -26.50 29.32 -34.46
C THR A 399 -27.81 29.55 -35.22
N PRO A 400 -28.53 30.67 -35.02
CA PRO A 400 -29.69 30.96 -35.85
C PRO A 400 -29.22 30.97 -37.30
N GLY A 401 -29.69 30.00 -38.07
CA GLY A 401 -29.33 29.87 -39.48
C GLY A 401 -29.70 31.15 -40.22
N LEU A 402 -28.83 31.56 -41.14
CA LEU A 402 -28.93 32.74 -42.01
C LEU A 402 -30.14 32.71 -42.98
N PHE A 403 -31.16 31.90 -42.72
CA PHE A 403 -32.32 31.67 -43.60
C PHE A 403 -33.65 32.24 -43.09
N ASP A 404 -33.69 32.93 -41.94
CA ASP A 404 -34.92 33.56 -41.43
C ASP A 404 -35.08 35.05 -41.81
N ARG A 405 -34.40 35.50 -42.88
CA ARG A 405 -34.46 36.88 -43.38
C ARG A 405 -35.07 37.08 -44.77
N ILE A 406 -35.88 36.14 -45.27
CA ILE A 406 -36.48 36.27 -46.62
C ILE A 406 -38.02 36.33 -46.67
N PHE A 407 -38.77 36.07 -45.60
CA PHE A 407 -40.24 36.24 -45.67
C PHE A 407 -40.83 36.98 -44.47
N ARG A 408 -40.67 38.31 -44.48
CA ARG A 408 -41.67 39.25 -43.94
C ARG A 408 -41.74 40.47 -44.87
N ARG A 409 -42.67 40.42 -45.81
CA ARG A 409 -43.35 41.60 -46.36
C ARG A 409 -44.69 41.72 -45.68
#